data_AF-A0A7C1W9N3-F1
#
_entry.id   AF-A0A7C1W9N3-F1
#
_cell.length_a   1.000
_cell.length_b   1.000
_cell.length_c   1.000
_cell.angle_alpha   90.00
_cell.angle_beta   90.00
_cell.angle_gamma   90.00
#
_symmetry.space_group_name_H-M   'P 1'
#
loop_
_entity.id
_entity.type
_entity.pdbx_description
1 polymer ?
#
loop_
_entity_poly.entity_id
_entity_poly.type
_entity_poly.pdbx_seq_one_letter_code
_entity_poly.pdbx_strand_id
1 'polypeptide(L)'
;MRLNGITKVVCPILHVGLLFLIIYLWFPSYYNKFAVVVAVDLFEVATGEITSIAAGIGMGLNPIIVAVFVSYIESSISLFVAVNFDLLKKLPKAGEQIIKYENKMKTYTETKKWLKSAGFLGISVVAAIPFYGTGAVPSTILGRLLGMGWKKSWLAVSMGIFLRSVLISLLLYIGYLTI
;
A
#
# COMPACT_ATOMS: atom_id res chain seq x y z
N MET A 1 -15.58 -17.73 0.61
CA MET A 1 -14.59 -18.26 1.57
C MET A 1 -14.29 -17.22 2.64
N ARG A 2 -14.59 -17.52 3.91
CA ARG A 2 -14.03 -16.78 5.05
C ARG A 2 -12.60 -17.30 5.24
N LEU A 3 -11.59 -16.44 5.09
CA LEU A 3 -10.20 -16.81 5.37
C LEU A 3 -10.03 -17.06 6.87
N ASN A 4 -9.40 -18.16 7.25
CA ASN A 4 -9.04 -18.46 8.64
C ASN A 4 -8.04 -17.42 9.15
N GLY A 5 -8.03 -17.14 10.46
CA GLY A 5 -7.21 -16.07 11.06
C GLY A 5 -5.73 -16.15 10.71
N ILE A 6 -5.17 -17.36 10.63
CA ILE A 6 -3.77 -17.61 10.23
C ILE A 6 -3.53 -17.27 8.76
N THR A 7 -4.43 -17.70 7.85
CA THR A 7 -4.31 -17.46 6.41
C THR A 7 -4.32 -15.96 6.06
N LYS A 8 -5.02 -15.16 6.85
CA LYS A 8 -5.10 -13.69 6.72
C LYS A 8 -3.78 -12.96 6.98
N VAL A 9 -2.92 -13.52 7.82
CA VAL A 9 -1.63 -12.95 8.23
C VAL A 9 -0.52 -13.53 7.37
N VAL A 10 -0.56 -14.85 7.19
CA VAL A 10 0.49 -15.61 6.51
C VAL A 10 0.49 -15.35 5.00
N CYS A 11 -0.68 -15.26 4.35
CA CYS A 11 -0.74 -15.12 2.89
C CYS A 11 -0.07 -13.83 2.36
N PRO A 12 -0.34 -12.63 2.91
CA PRO A 12 0.32 -11.39 2.46
C PRO A 12 1.85 -11.40 2.62
N ILE A 13 2.35 -12.06 3.66
CA ILE A 13 3.79 -12.13 3.95
C ILE A 13 4.46 -13.18 3.05
N LEU A 14 3.82 -14.33 2.87
CA LEU A 14 4.38 -15.43 2.08
C LEU A 14 4.64 -15.05 0.63
N HIS A 15 3.75 -14.27 0.00
CA HIS A 15 3.94 -13.93 -1.40
C HIS A 15 5.09 -12.95 -1.62
N VAL A 16 5.36 -12.05 -0.67
CA VAL A 16 6.57 -11.19 -0.68
C VAL A 16 7.81 -12.06 -0.51
N GLY A 17 7.81 -13.00 0.45
CA GLY A 17 8.91 -13.94 0.64
C GLY A 17 9.17 -14.80 -0.60
N LEU A 18 8.12 -15.27 -1.28
CA LEU A 18 8.22 -16.01 -2.52
C LEU A 18 8.82 -15.17 -3.65
N LEU A 19 8.45 -13.89 -3.77
CA LEU A 19 9.06 -12.98 -4.74
C LEU A 19 10.57 -12.84 -4.49
N PHE A 20 10.99 -12.67 -3.23
CA PHE A 20 12.41 -12.61 -2.88
C PHE A 20 13.15 -13.91 -3.16
N LEU A 21 12.51 -15.06 -2.93
CA LEU A 21 13.08 -16.36 -3.27
C LEU A 21 13.27 -16.50 -4.79
N ILE A 22 12.29 -16.05 -5.59
CA ILE A 22 12.42 -16.03 -7.06
C ILE A 22 13.56 -15.11 -7.49
N ILE A 23 13.65 -13.90 -6.93
CA ILE A 23 14.74 -12.97 -7.23
C ILE A 23 16.09 -13.59 -6.86
N TYR A 24 16.20 -14.25 -5.71
CA TYR A 24 17.42 -14.91 -5.27
C TYR A 24 17.86 -16.03 -6.23
N LEU A 25 16.93 -16.87 -6.66
CA LEU A 25 17.22 -18.03 -7.51
C LEU A 25 17.50 -17.66 -8.97
N TRP A 26 16.77 -16.69 -9.53
CA TRP A 26 16.81 -16.37 -10.96
C TRP A 26 17.56 -15.08 -11.29
N PHE A 27 17.65 -14.14 -10.33
CA PHE A 27 18.24 -12.80 -10.53
C PHE A 27 19.13 -12.39 -9.33
N PRO A 28 20.12 -13.21 -8.93
CA PRO A 28 20.87 -13.01 -7.68
C PRO A 28 21.61 -11.66 -7.63
N SER A 29 22.04 -11.12 -8.79
CA SER A 29 22.69 -9.80 -8.88
C SER A 29 21.76 -8.63 -8.50
N TYR A 30 20.45 -8.82 -8.55
CA TYR A 30 19.43 -7.81 -8.21
C TYR A 30 18.90 -7.95 -6.78
N TYR A 31 19.16 -9.08 -6.11
CA TYR A 31 18.61 -9.39 -4.80
C TYR A 31 18.88 -8.28 -3.76
N ASN A 32 20.15 -7.89 -3.59
CA ASN A 32 20.54 -6.87 -2.62
C ASN A 32 19.91 -5.51 -2.93
N LYS A 33 19.77 -5.17 -4.22
CA LYS A 33 19.16 -3.92 -4.65
C LYS A 33 17.68 -3.87 -4.26
N PHE A 34 16.92 -4.92 -4.54
CA PHE A 34 15.51 -4.97 -4.11
C PHE A 34 15.34 -5.08 -2.60
N ALA A 35 16.26 -5.74 -1.89
CA ALA A 35 16.24 -5.77 -0.43
C ALA A 35 16.41 -4.36 0.18
N VAL A 36 17.32 -3.55 -0.36
CA VAL A 36 17.47 -2.13 0.04
C VAL A 36 16.22 -1.33 -0.28
N VAL A 37 15.64 -1.50 -1.47
CA VAL A 37 14.39 -0.82 -1.86
C VAL A 37 13.27 -1.10 -0.84
N VAL A 38 13.04 -2.38 -0.48
CA VAL A 38 12.03 -2.73 0.54
C VAL A 38 12.37 -2.19 1.92
N ALA A 39 13.64 -2.24 2.32
CA ALA A 39 14.03 -1.70 3.62
C ALA A 39 13.73 -0.19 3.69
N VAL A 40 14.11 0.58 2.68
CA VAL A 40 13.84 2.03 2.62
C VAL A 40 12.34 2.32 2.67
N ASP A 41 11.55 1.53 1.94
CA ASP A 41 10.08 1.65 1.89
C ASP A 41 9.47 1.41 3.28
N LEU A 42 9.82 0.30 3.93
CA LEU A 42 9.27 -0.10 5.24
C LEU A 42 9.71 0.82 6.40
N PHE A 43 10.89 1.42 6.31
CA PHE A 43 11.36 2.37 7.31
C PHE A 43 10.80 3.79 7.11
N GLU A 44 9.97 4.01 6.08
CA GLU A 44 9.30 5.29 5.82
C GLU A 44 10.30 6.47 5.81
N VAL A 45 11.49 6.26 5.24
CA VAL A 45 12.49 7.33 5.13
C VAL A 45 11.89 8.45 4.26
N ALA A 46 11.60 9.60 4.84
CA ALA A 46 10.75 10.65 4.24
C ALA A 46 9.31 10.19 3.94
N THR A 47 9.02 9.69 2.74
CA THR A 47 7.66 9.20 2.36
C THR A 47 7.61 7.69 2.09
N GLY A 48 8.70 6.97 2.37
CA GLY A 48 8.88 5.55 2.06
C GLY A 48 9.01 5.29 0.56
N GLU A 49 7.96 5.57 -0.21
CA GLU A 49 7.88 5.25 -1.64
C GLU A 49 8.78 6.13 -2.51
N ILE A 50 8.82 7.45 -2.29
CA ILE A 50 9.65 8.33 -3.13
C ILE A 50 11.12 7.96 -2.97
N THR A 51 11.54 7.73 -1.73
CA THR A 51 12.93 7.39 -1.39
C THR A 51 13.27 5.96 -1.80
N SER A 52 12.35 5.00 -1.70
CA SER A 52 12.58 3.62 -2.16
C SER A 52 12.72 3.56 -3.68
N ILE A 53 11.88 4.27 -4.43
CA ILE A 53 11.98 4.38 -5.89
C ILE A 53 13.28 5.09 -6.29
N ALA A 54 13.61 6.22 -5.65
CA ALA A 54 14.86 6.94 -5.91
C ALA A 54 16.10 6.09 -5.63
N ALA A 55 16.13 5.35 -4.51
CA ALA A 55 17.21 4.44 -4.17
C ALA A 55 17.37 3.34 -5.22
N GLY A 56 16.28 2.75 -5.69
CA GLY A 56 16.29 1.75 -6.75
C GLY A 56 16.91 2.28 -8.05
N ILE A 57 16.46 3.45 -8.51
CA ILE A 57 16.98 4.11 -9.71
C ILE A 57 18.47 4.45 -9.53
N GLY A 58 18.86 5.01 -8.38
CA GLY A 58 20.25 5.34 -8.05
C GLY A 58 21.20 4.14 -8.03
N MET A 59 20.70 2.94 -7.73
CA MET A 59 21.45 1.67 -7.84
C MET A 59 21.44 1.07 -9.26
N GLY A 60 20.93 1.80 -10.26
CA GLY A 60 20.87 1.39 -11.65
C GLY A 60 19.78 0.35 -11.96
N LEU A 61 18.73 0.27 -11.14
CA LEU A 61 17.55 -0.52 -11.51
C LEU A 61 16.74 0.22 -12.57
N ASN A 62 16.08 -0.54 -13.45
CA ASN A 62 15.15 0.03 -14.41
C ASN A 62 14.00 0.73 -13.65
N PRO A 63 13.68 2.01 -13.96
CA PRO A 63 12.66 2.77 -13.24
C PRO A 63 11.29 2.08 -13.21
N ILE A 64 10.84 1.52 -14.34
CA ILE A 64 9.56 0.82 -14.45
C ILE A 64 9.54 -0.42 -13.56
N ILE A 65 10.63 -1.19 -13.55
CA ILE A 65 10.74 -2.39 -12.71
C ILE A 65 10.64 -2.01 -11.23
N VAL A 66 11.32 -0.94 -10.81
CA VAL A 66 11.24 -0.44 -9.42
C VAL A 66 9.84 0.03 -9.07
N ALA A 67 9.17 0.78 -9.95
CA ALA A 67 7.79 1.24 -9.72
C ALA A 67 6.82 0.07 -9.55
N VAL A 68 6.91 -0.95 -10.42
CA VAL A 68 6.08 -2.16 -10.33
C VAL A 68 6.39 -2.93 -9.04
N PHE A 69 7.66 -3.02 -8.67
CA PHE A 69 8.08 -3.71 -7.45
C PHE A 69 7.58 -3.00 -6.19
N VAL A 70 7.77 -1.69 -6.06
CA VAL A 70 7.30 -0.92 -4.91
C VAL A 70 5.78 -0.95 -4.81
N SER A 71 5.06 -0.72 -5.92
CA SER A 71 3.59 -0.83 -5.93
C SER A 71 3.09 -2.22 -5.54
N TYR A 72 3.82 -3.29 -5.87
CA TYR A 72 3.51 -4.64 -5.40
C TYR A 72 3.68 -4.76 -3.88
N ILE A 73 4.79 -4.28 -3.31
CA ILE A 73 5.05 -4.30 -1.86
C ILE A 73 3.96 -3.53 -1.11
N GLU A 74 3.67 -2.30 -1.54
CA GLU A 74 2.62 -1.46 -0.97
C GLU A 74 1.21 -2.09 -1.12
N SER A 75 0.91 -2.73 -2.25
CA SER A 75 -0.33 -3.50 -2.42
C SER A 75 -0.41 -4.68 -1.45
N SER A 76 0.72 -5.33 -1.14
CA SER A 76 0.84 -6.41 -0.16
C SER A 76 0.52 -5.91 1.26
N ILE A 77 1.08 -4.75 1.62
CA ILE A 77 0.84 -4.05 2.89
C ILE A 77 -0.65 -3.68 3.00
N SER A 78 -1.22 -3.13 1.92
CA SER A 78 -2.65 -2.81 1.86
C SER A 78 -3.52 -4.05 2.06
N LEU A 79 -3.19 -5.18 1.41
CA LEU A 79 -3.92 -6.43 1.58
C LEU A 79 -3.87 -6.91 3.02
N PHE A 80 -2.68 -6.88 3.63
CA PHE A 80 -2.48 -7.23 5.03
C PHE A 80 -3.36 -6.38 5.95
N VAL A 81 -3.32 -5.06 5.80
CA VAL A 81 -4.14 -4.14 6.61
C VAL A 81 -5.63 -4.34 6.36
N ALA A 82 -6.06 -4.50 5.10
CA ALA A 82 -7.47 -4.60 4.74
C ALA A 82 -8.13 -5.83 5.39
N VAL A 83 -7.41 -6.96 5.37
CA VAL A 83 -7.87 -8.24 5.88
C VAL A 83 -7.81 -8.31 7.41
N ASN A 84 -6.85 -7.61 8.02
CA ASN A 84 -6.61 -7.59 9.46
C ASN A 84 -7.15 -6.34 10.17
N PHE A 85 -7.84 -5.45 9.48
CA PHE A 85 -8.39 -4.21 10.02
C PHE A 85 -9.18 -4.39 11.33
N ASP A 86 -9.94 -5.47 11.44
CA ASP A 86 -10.75 -5.75 12.65
C ASP A 86 -9.89 -6.12 13.86
N LEU A 87 -8.60 -6.48 13.68
CA LEU A 87 -7.65 -6.64 14.78
C LEU A 87 -7.28 -5.28 15.40
N LEU A 88 -7.24 -4.21 14.60
CA LEU A 88 -6.93 -2.86 15.11
C LEU A 88 -7.99 -2.39 16.14
N LYS A 89 -9.23 -2.86 16.01
CA LYS A 89 -10.33 -2.61 16.95
C LYS A 89 -10.09 -3.21 18.35
N LYS A 90 -9.17 -4.18 18.46
CA LYS A 90 -8.84 -4.85 19.73
C LYS A 90 -7.71 -4.16 20.49
N LEU A 91 -7.06 -3.15 19.91
CA LEU A 91 -5.95 -2.44 20.56
C LEU A 91 -6.49 -1.51 21.67
N PRO A 92 -5.83 -1.44 22.84
CA PRO A 92 -6.24 -0.55 23.91
C PRO A 92 -6.17 0.92 23.44
N LYS A 93 -7.19 1.72 23.77
CA LYS A 93 -7.39 3.13 23.35
C LYS A 93 -7.59 3.34 21.84
N ALA A 94 -6.70 2.83 20.99
CA ALA A 94 -6.78 2.97 19.55
C ALA A 94 -8.03 2.27 18.96
N GLY A 95 -8.38 1.09 19.49
CA GLY A 95 -9.55 0.34 19.04
C GLY A 95 -10.86 1.09 19.30
N GLU A 96 -10.99 1.75 20.45
CA GLU A 96 -12.15 2.58 20.77
C GLU A 96 -12.32 3.74 19.78
N GLN A 97 -11.22 4.41 19.40
CA GLN A 97 -11.26 5.46 18.39
C GLN A 97 -11.71 4.91 17.03
N ILE A 98 -11.16 3.77 16.61
CA ILE A 98 -11.55 3.13 15.34
C ILE A 98 -13.05 2.80 15.32
N ILE A 99 -13.58 2.21 16.39
CA ILE A 99 -15.01 1.89 16.51
C ILE A 99 -15.85 3.18 16.47
N LYS A 100 -15.42 4.23 17.18
CA LYS A 100 -16.09 5.54 17.16
C LYS A 100 -16.14 6.14 15.75
N TYR A 101 -15.02 6.13 15.03
CA TYR A 101 -14.95 6.62 13.65
C TYR A 101 -15.76 5.76 12.69
N GLU A 102 -15.74 4.44 12.83
CA GLU A 102 -16.53 3.52 12.01
C GLU A 102 -18.04 3.77 12.19
N ASN A 103 -18.51 3.95 13.43
CA ASN A 103 -19.90 4.28 13.72
C ASN A 103 -20.30 5.64 13.12
N LYS A 104 -19.45 6.65 13.27
CA LYS A 104 -19.64 7.98 12.67
C LYS A 104 -19.73 7.88 11.14
N MET A 105 -18.81 7.14 10.51
CA MET A 105 -18.81 6.93 9.06
C MET A 105 -20.01 6.15 8.56
N LYS A 106 -20.51 5.18 9.34
CA LYS A 106 -21.74 4.45 9.04
C LYS A 106 -22.94 5.40 8.94
N THR A 107 -23.12 6.28 9.93
CA THR A 107 -24.17 7.31 9.91
C THR A 107 -24.06 8.25 8.69
N TYR A 108 -22.84 8.70 8.34
CA TYR A 108 -22.64 9.52 7.13
C TYR A 108 -22.95 8.77 5.85
N THR A 109 -22.58 7.49 5.77
CA THR A 109 -22.76 6.70 4.55
C THR A 109 -24.22 6.28 4.35
N GLU A 110 -24.99 6.15 5.43
CA GLU A 110 -26.44 5.91 5.40
C GLU A 110 -27.22 7.17 4.97
N THR A 111 -26.79 8.35 5.44
CA THR A 111 -27.40 9.63 5.07
C THR A 111 -26.98 10.10 3.66
N LYS A 112 -25.74 9.82 3.24
CA LYS A 112 -25.18 10.22 1.95
C LYS A 112 -24.68 8.99 1.19
N LYS A 113 -25.60 8.30 0.49
CA LYS A 113 -25.29 7.08 -0.29
C LYS A 113 -24.19 7.30 -1.34
N TRP A 114 -24.01 8.52 -1.84
CA TRP A 114 -22.94 8.85 -2.80
C TRP A 114 -21.53 8.63 -2.23
N LEU A 115 -21.33 8.71 -0.90
CA LEU A 115 -20.04 8.41 -0.28
C LEU A 115 -19.64 6.94 -0.49
N LYS A 116 -20.63 6.05 -0.56
CA LYS A 116 -20.42 4.62 -0.83
C LYS A 116 -20.06 4.35 -2.29
N SER A 117 -20.63 5.09 -3.23
CA SER A 117 -20.35 4.96 -4.66
C SER A 117 -19.07 5.69 -5.08
N ALA A 118 -18.79 6.87 -4.52
CA ALA A 118 -17.57 7.63 -4.77
C ALA A 118 -16.36 7.11 -3.97
N GLY A 119 -16.59 6.33 -2.90
CA GLY A 119 -15.54 5.87 -2.01
C GLY A 119 -14.44 5.08 -2.70
N PHE A 120 -14.74 4.30 -3.75
CA PHE A 120 -13.71 3.60 -4.51
C PHE A 120 -12.73 4.57 -5.17
N LEU A 121 -13.24 5.49 -6.00
CA LEU A 121 -12.41 6.48 -6.68
C LEU A 121 -11.72 7.42 -5.70
N GLY A 122 -12.43 7.87 -4.66
CA GLY A 122 -11.86 8.75 -3.64
C GLY A 122 -10.66 8.11 -2.92
N ILE A 123 -10.77 6.84 -2.55
CA ILE A 123 -9.65 6.12 -1.92
C ILE A 123 -8.50 5.88 -2.90
N SER A 124 -8.79 5.57 -4.18
CA SER A 124 -7.76 5.46 -5.21
C SER A 124 -7.01 6.78 -5.40
N VAL A 125 -7.71 7.91 -5.41
CA VAL A 125 -7.07 9.24 -5.51
C VAL A 125 -6.23 9.53 -4.28
N VAL A 126 -6.75 9.29 -3.06
CA VAL A 126 -5.99 9.48 -1.83
C VAL A 126 -4.72 8.65 -1.82
N ALA A 127 -4.79 7.39 -2.26
CA ALA A 127 -3.64 6.50 -2.36
C ALA A 127 -2.65 6.89 -3.48
N ALA A 128 -3.12 7.61 -4.50
CA ALA A 128 -2.30 8.06 -5.63
C ALA A 128 -1.44 9.30 -5.30
N ILE A 129 -1.81 10.07 -4.28
CA ILE A 129 -1.13 11.31 -3.94
C ILE A 129 0.18 10.96 -3.20
N PRO A 130 1.34 11.49 -3.61
CA PRO A 130 2.63 11.15 -3.00
C PRO A 130 2.97 12.05 -1.79
N PHE A 131 2.13 12.06 -0.76
CA PHE A 131 2.39 12.82 0.49
C PHE A 131 2.66 11.91 1.69
N TYR A 132 3.42 12.41 2.67
CA TYR A 132 3.57 11.71 3.94
C TYR A 132 2.20 11.49 4.61
N GLY A 133 1.95 10.27 5.11
CA GLY A 133 0.64 9.91 5.66
C GLY A 133 -0.43 9.53 4.63
N THR A 134 -0.05 9.41 3.35
CA THR A 134 -0.81 8.71 2.30
C THR A 134 -0.16 7.34 2.03
N GLY A 135 -0.65 6.56 1.05
CA GLY A 135 -0.11 5.23 0.75
C GLY A 135 -0.92 4.06 1.33
N ALA A 136 -0.31 2.87 1.39
CA ALA A 136 -1.02 1.62 1.62
C ALA A 136 -1.82 1.58 2.93
N VAL A 137 -1.19 1.83 4.07
CA VAL A 137 -1.81 1.71 5.39
C VAL A 137 -2.95 2.72 5.60
N PRO A 138 -2.72 4.05 5.53
CA PRO A 138 -3.75 5.05 5.83
C PRO A 138 -4.93 4.97 4.86
N SER A 139 -4.68 4.79 3.56
CA SER A 139 -5.73 4.71 2.54
C SER A 139 -6.59 3.45 2.71
N THR A 140 -5.98 2.33 3.12
CA THR A 140 -6.71 1.10 3.43
C THR A 140 -7.59 1.26 4.66
N ILE A 141 -7.06 1.85 5.74
CA ILE A 141 -7.83 2.17 6.96
C ILE A 141 -9.04 3.04 6.60
N LEU A 142 -8.83 4.11 5.84
CA LEU A 142 -9.91 4.97 5.37
C LEU A 142 -10.96 4.19 4.56
N GLY A 143 -10.54 3.37 3.59
CA GLY A 143 -11.46 2.54 2.82
C GLY A 143 -12.26 1.55 3.67
N ARG A 144 -11.65 1.00 4.73
CA ARG A 144 -12.34 0.11 5.67
C ARG A 144 -13.32 0.88 6.56
N LEU A 145 -12.97 2.07 7.03
CA LEU A 145 -13.85 2.97 7.78
C LEU A 145 -15.07 3.42 6.96
N LEU A 146 -14.93 3.60 5.65
CA LEU A 146 -16.04 3.87 4.72
C LEU A 146 -16.95 2.65 4.49
N GLY A 147 -16.64 1.49 5.07
CA GLY A 147 -17.43 0.28 4.95
C GLY A 147 -17.33 -0.41 3.58
N MET A 148 -16.27 -0.16 2.80
CA MET A 148 -16.10 -0.74 1.45
C MET A 148 -15.86 -2.26 1.47
N GLY A 149 -15.46 -2.83 2.61
CA GLY A 149 -15.04 -4.22 2.70
C GLY A 149 -13.59 -4.42 2.23
N TRP A 150 -12.91 -5.45 2.73
CA TRP A 150 -11.47 -5.64 2.51
C TRP A 150 -11.07 -5.70 1.04
N LYS A 151 -11.82 -6.40 0.18
CA LYS A 151 -11.51 -6.53 -1.26
C LYS A 151 -11.54 -5.20 -1.98
N LYS A 152 -12.61 -4.42 -1.78
CA LYS A 152 -12.77 -3.13 -2.46
C LYS A 152 -11.76 -2.10 -1.95
N SER A 153 -11.48 -2.10 -0.63
CA SER A 153 -10.44 -1.25 -0.05
C SER A 153 -9.07 -1.57 -0.67
N TRP A 154 -8.67 -2.84 -0.68
CA TRP A 154 -7.40 -3.27 -1.25
C TRP A 154 -7.28 -2.93 -2.74
N LEU A 155 -8.32 -3.20 -3.54
CA LEU A 155 -8.31 -2.88 -4.97
C LEU A 155 -8.20 -1.38 -5.25
N ALA A 156 -9.00 -0.56 -4.54
CA ALA A 156 -8.96 0.89 -4.71
C ALA A 156 -7.56 1.45 -4.39
N VAL A 157 -6.98 1.00 -3.28
CA VAL A 157 -5.65 1.42 -2.83
C VAL A 157 -4.57 0.94 -3.78
N SER A 158 -4.60 -0.32 -4.22
CA SER A 158 -3.62 -0.87 -5.16
C SER A 158 -3.60 -0.12 -6.49
N MET A 159 -4.78 0.28 -7.02
CA MET A 159 -4.84 1.10 -8.22
C MET A 159 -4.21 2.48 -8.03
N GLY A 160 -4.48 3.12 -6.88
CA GLY A 160 -3.90 4.42 -6.55
C GLY A 160 -2.39 4.35 -6.40
N ILE A 161 -1.89 3.37 -5.67
CA ILE A 161 -0.45 3.17 -5.44
C ILE A 161 0.27 2.83 -6.74
N PHE A 162 -0.30 1.96 -7.58
CA PHE A 162 0.30 1.68 -8.88
C PHE A 162 0.47 2.95 -9.72
N LEU A 163 -0.57 3.80 -9.77
CA LEU A 163 -0.50 5.09 -10.44
C LEU A 163 0.57 6.00 -9.81
N ARG A 164 0.60 6.07 -8.46
CA ARG A 164 1.58 6.84 -7.70
C ARG A 164 3.02 6.43 -8.03
N SER A 165 3.33 5.13 -7.99
CA SER A 165 4.68 4.63 -8.18
C SER A 165 5.17 4.88 -9.60
N VAL A 166 4.29 4.73 -10.60
CA VAL A 166 4.61 5.05 -12.00
C VAL A 166 4.87 6.56 -12.16
N LEU A 167 4.04 7.42 -11.57
CA LEU A 167 4.22 8.88 -11.63
C LEU A 167 5.52 9.31 -10.98
N ILE A 168 5.80 8.83 -9.75
CA ILE A 168 7.05 9.13 -9.04
C ILE A 168 8.25 8.67 -9.86
N SER A 169 8.23 7.42 -10.34
CA SER A 169 9.33 6.87 -11.11
C SER A 169 9.60 7.64 -12.40
N LEU A 170 8.56 8.10 -13.10
CA LEU A 170 8.71 8.89 -14.31
C LEU A 170 9.33 10.25 -13.99
N LEU A 171 8.84 10.94 -12.96
CA LEU A 171 9.36 12.24 -12.54
C LEU A 171 10.83 12.16 -12.12
N LEU A 172 11.18 11.15 -11.32
CA LEU A 172 12.56 10.94 -10.87
C LEU A 172 13.50 10.57 -12.03
N TYR A 173 13.04 9.73 -12.96
CA TYR A 173 13.85 9.33 -14.11
C TYR A 173 14.10 10.50 -15.06
N ILE A 174 13.09 11.35 -15.32
CA ILE A 174 13.28 12.57 -16.12
C ILE A 174 14.28 13.50 -15.41
N GLY A 175 14.12 13.73 -14.11
CA GLY A 175 15.04 14.56 -13.33
C GLY A 175 16.49 14.04 -13.37
N TYR A 176 16.66 12.71 -13.30
CA TYR A 176 17.97 12.06 -13.40
C TYR A 176 18.64 12.28 -14.77
N LEU A 177 17.88 12.28 -15.87
CA LEU A 177 18.42 12.51 -17.22
C LEU A 177 18.82 13.97 -17.49
N THR A 178 18.32 14.92 -16.70
CA THR A 178 18.55 16.36 -16.90
C THR A 178 19.74 16.93 -16.12
N ILE A 179 20.43 16.11 -15.33
CA ILE A 179 21.61 16.46 -14.52
C ILE A 179 22.83 15.76 -15.13
#